data_AF-A0A4Q3XT90-F1
#
_entry.id   AF-A0A4Q3XT90-F1
#
_cell.length_a   1.000
_cell.length_b   1.000
_cell.length_c   1.000
_cell.angle_alpha   90.00
_cell.angle_beta   90.00
_cell.angle_gamma   90.00
#
_symmetry.space_group_name_H-M   'P 1'
#
loop_
_entity.id
_entity.type
_entity.pdbx_description
1 polymer ?
#
loop_
_entity_poly.entity_id
_entity_poly.type
_entity_poly.pdbx_seq_one_letter_code
_entity_poly.pdbx_strand_id
1 'polypeptide(L)' 'MASKGVRTVAGTQRGIEVVTESRRMTIVNGQLESMPADPHEVAKTLRARRARRTPGGRLRSKIASDFKRRGFA' A
#
# COMPACT_ATOMS: atom_id res chain seq x y z
N MET A 1 -29.38 9.03 15.20
CA MET A 1 -28.25 9.18 14.25
C MET A 1 -27.99 7.82 13.61
N ALA A 2 -28.24 7.68 12.31
CA ALA A 2 -28.23 6.39 11.62
C ALA A 2 -26.80 5.94 11.27
N SER A 3 -26.35 4.84 11.88
CA SER A 3 -25.13 4.12 11.50
C SER A 3 -25.32 3.47 10.13
N LYS A 4 -24.81 4.09 9.07
CA LYS A 4 -24.89 3.55 7.72
C LYS A 4 -23.88 2.41 7.53
N GLY A 5 -24.37 1.19 7.79
CA GLY A 5 -24.22 0.02 6.90
C GLY A 5 -22.83 -0.57 6.74
N VAL A 6 -22.55 -1.61 7.51
CA VAL A 6 -21.62 -2.69 7.15
C VAL A 6 -22.07 -3.29 5.82
N ARG A 7 -21.17 -3.38 4.84
CA ARG A 7 -21.39 -4.15 3.61
C ARG A 7 -20.30 -5.21 3.47
N THR A 8 -20.58 -6.39 4.01
CA THR A 8 -19.93 -7.64 3.63
C THR A 8 -20.43 -8.00 2.23
N VAL A 9 -19.53 -8.11 1.25
CA VAL A 9 -19.87 -8.70 -0.04
C VAL A 9 -19.13 -10.02 -0.14
N ALA A 10 -19.88 -11.10 0.05
CA ALA A 10 -19.45 -12.46 -0.22
C ALA A 10 -19.20 -12.63 -1.72
N GLY A 11 -18.02 -13.13 -2.09
CA GLY A 11 -17.68 -13.41 -3.47
C GLY A 11 -16.54 -14.41 -3.56
N THR A 12 -16.87 -15.66 -3.90
CA THR A 12 -15.93 -16.75 -4.14
C THR A 12 -15.21 -16.49 -5.47
N GLN A 13 -13.90 -16.20 -5.44
CA GLN A 13 -13.06 -16.19 -6.64
C GLN A 13 -11.78 -16.99 -6.40
N ARG A 14 -11.81 -18.25 -6.84
CA ARG A 14 -10.68 -19.06 -7.32
C ARG A 14 -9.36 -18.92 -6.53
N GLY A 15 -9.25 -19.63 -5.40
CA GLY A 15 -7.95 -20.06 -4.85
C GLY A 15 -6.99 -18.97 -4.39
N ILE A 16 -7.44 -17.74 -4.20
CA ILE A 16 -6.65 -16.67 -3.59
C ILE A 16 -7.19 -16.52 -2.16
N GLU A 17 -6.34 -16.73 -1.17
CA GLU A 17 -6.63 -16.41 0.22
C GLU A 17 -7.10 -14.96 0.29
N VAL A 18 -8.42 -14.77 0.43
CA VAL A 18 -8.99 -13.47 0.75
C VAL A 18 -8.65 -13.25 2.22
N VAL A 19 -7.41 -12.81 2.47
CA VAL A 19 -7.07 -12.11 3.70
C VAL A 19 -8.01 -10.91 3.69
N THR A 20 -9.09 -11.00 4.46
CA THR A 20 -9.96 -9.87 4.77
C THR A 20 -9.08 -8.85 5.47
N GLU A 21 -8.42 -7.98 4.69
CA GLU A 21 -7.50 -6.95 5.15
C GLU A 21 -8.24 -6.07 6.13
N SER A 22 -8.12 -6.38 7.41
CA SER A 22 -8.67 -5.56 8.46
C SER A 22 -7.91 -4.24 8.37
N ARG A 23 -8.59 -3.13 8.12
CA ARG A 23 -7.97 -1.80 8.07
C ARG A 23 -8.33 -1.01 9.31
N ARG A 24 -7.35 -0.33 9.89
CA ARG A 24 -7.47 0.51 11.08
C ARG A 24 -7.11 1.95 10.78
N MET A 25 -7.78 2.88 11.43
CA MET A 25 -7.43 4.29 11.35
C MET A 25 -6.19 4.56 12.21
N THR A 26 -5.18 5.19 11.63
CA THR A 26 -3.89 5.46 12.28
C THR A 26 -3.38 6.83 11.88
N ILE A 27 -2.65 7.51 12.76
CA ILE A 27 -2.03 8.80 12.43
C ILE A 27 -0.65 8.54 11.82
N VAL A 28 -0.45 8.96 10.56
CA VAL A 28 0.81 8.85 9.83
C VAL A 28 1.24 10.24 9.39
N ASN A 29 2.44 10.69 9.81
CA ASN A 29 2.93 12.05 9.54
C ASN A 29 1.96 13.18 9.95
N GLY A 30 1.22 12.99 11.06
CA GLY A 30 0.24 13.98 11.53
C GLY A 30 -1.10 13.96 10.79
N GLN A 31 -1.30 13.07 9.82
CA GLN A 31 -2.57 12.90 9.12
C GLN A 31 -3.24 11.59 9.50
N LEU A 32 -4.56 11.62 9.69
CA LEU A 32 -5.34 10.42 9.96
C LEU A 32 -5.54 9.63 8.67
N GLU A 33 -4.98 8.44 8.60
CA GLU A 33 -5.02 7.55 7.43
C GLU A 33 -5.50 6.14 7.79
N SER A 34 -6.22 5.50 6.87
CA SER A 34 -6.57 4.09 6.97
C SER A 34 -5.36 3.23 6.56
N MET A 35 -4.83 2.43 7.48
CA MET A 35 -3.74 1.49 7.24
C MET A 35 -4.19 0.04 7.46
N PRO A 36 -3.50 -0.93 6.84
CA PRO A 36 -3.61 -2.34 7.22
C PRO A 36 -3.44 -2.54 8.74
N ALA A 37 -4.18 -3.49 9.29
CA ALA A 37 -4.01 -3.92 10.68
C ALA A 37 -2.74 -4.76 10.85
N ASP A 38 -2.36 -5.52 9.81
CA ASP A 38 -1.13 -6.31 9.81
C ASP A 38 0.11 -5.40 9.86
N PRO A 39 0.96 -5.51 10.90
CA PRO A 39 2.19 -4.74 11.02
C PRO A 39 3.18 -4.96 9.86
N HIS A 40 3.20 -6.14 9.22
CA HIS A 40 4.11 -6.40 8.11
C HIS A 40 3.73 -5.61 6.85
N GLU A 41 2.44 -5.61 6.50
CA GLU A 41 1.90 -4.79 5.41
C GLU A 41 2.03 -3.28 5.71
N VAL A 42 1.92 -2.89 6.98
CA VAL A 42 2.20 -1.51 7.41
C VAL A 42 3.64 -1.12 7.10
N ALA A 43 4.61 -1.92 7.53
CA ALA A 43 6.03 -1.66 7.31
C ALA A 43 6.38 -1.60 5.83
N LYS A 44 5.82 -2.50 5.02
CA LYS A 44 5.97 -2.53 3.55
C LYS A 44 5.44 -1.25 2.90
N THR A 45 4.25 -0.81 3.31
CA THR A 45 3.64 0.43 2.82
C THR A 45 4.49 1.66 3.17
N LEU A 46 4.92 1.78 4.42
CA LEU A 46 5.77 2.89 4.87
C LEU A 46 7.14 2.88 4.19
N ARG A 47 7.75 1.71 3.99
CA ARG A 47 9.00 1.54 3.25
C ARG A 47 8.86 1.99 1.79
N ALA A 48 7.78 1.60 1.12
CA ALA A 48 7.48 2.04 -0.24
C ALA A 48 7.30 3.56 -0.33
N ARG A 49 6.59 4.17 0.63
CA ARG A 49 6.42 5.63 0.71
C ARG A 49 7.77 6.34 0.91
N ARG A 50 8.62 5.83 1.81
CA ARG A 50 9.97 6.36 2.05
C ARG A 50 10.84 6.28 0.79
N ALA A 51 10.76 5.17 0.05
CA ALA A 51 11.46 5.01 -1.22
C ALA A 51 11.04 6.07 -2.25
N ARG A 52 9.76 6.49 -2.29
CA ARG A 52 9.30 7.55 -3.21
C ARG A 52 9.69 8.96 -2.77
N ARG A 53 9.75 9.22 -1.46
CA ARG A 53 10.03 10.55 -0.90
C ARG A 53 11.51 10.91 -0.83
N THR A 54 12.40 9.92 -0.69
CA THR A 54 13.84 10.18 -0.52
C THR A 54 14.55 10.49 -1.86
N PRO A 55 15.55 11.39 -1.88
CA PRO A 55 16.33 11.70 -3.09
C PRO A 55 16.95 10.46 -3.74
N GLY A 56 17.58 9.59 -2.93
CA GLY A 56 18.18 8.35 -3.43
C GLY A 56 17.16 7.34 -3.98
N GLY A 57 15.94 7.33 -3.45
CA GLY A 57 14.87 6.50 -4.00
C GLY A 57 14.34 7.02 -5.33
N ARG A 58 14.21 8.35 -5.50
CA ARG A 58 13.90 8.97 -6.79
C ARG A 58 14.99 8.72 -7.84
N LEU A 59 16.25 8.81 -7.45
CA LEU A 59 17.40 8.52 -8.32
C LEU A 59 17.34 7.07 -8.83
N ARG A 60 17.12 6.08 -7.94
CA ARG A 60 16.96 4.68 -8.33
C ARG A 60 15.79 4.47 -9.31
N SER A 61 14.66 5.12 -9.08
CA SER A 61 13.52 5.05 -10.01
C SER A 61 13.86 5.64 -11.39
N LYS A 62 14.61 6.75 -11.44
CA LYS A 62 15.08 7.33 -12.71
C LYS A 62 16.02 6.38 -13.45
N ILE A 63 17.03 5.84 -12.76
CA ILE A 63 17.98 4.89 -13.34
C ILE A 63 17.24 3.66 -13.88
N ALA A 64 16.31 3.09 -13.12
CA ALA A 64 15.50 1.95 -13.56
C ALA A 64 14.66 2.28 -14.80
N SER A 65 14.10 3.49 -14.85
CA SER A 65 13.31 3.96 -16.00
C SER A 65 14.17 4.16 -17.25
N ASP A 66 15.38 4.71 -17.09
CA ASP A 66 16.33 4.89 -18.19
C ASP A 66 16.89 3.56 -18.69
N PHE A 67 17.15 2.59 -17.80
CA PHE A 67 17.53 1.22 -18.17
C PHE A 67 16.45 0.56 -19.03
N LYS A 68 15.19 0.66 -18.61
CA LYS A 68 14.05 0.15 -19.37
C LYS A 68 13.91 0.85 -20.72
N ARG A 69 14.08 2.18 -20.78
CA ARG A 69 14.04 2.94 -22.04
C ARG A 69 15.13 2.50 -23.02
N ARG A 70 16.29 2.10 -22.50
CA ARG A 70 17.42 1.60 -23.28
C ARG A 70 17.30 0.11 -23.66
N GLY A 71 16.20 -0.55 -23.30
CA GLY A 71 15.95 -1.95 -23.65
C GLY A 71 16.72 -2.99 -22.82
N PHE A 72 17.27 -2.59 -21.66
CA PHE A 72 18.01 -3.48 -20.78
C PHE A 72 17.13 -4.16 -19.71
N ALA A 73 15.83 -4.36 -19.98
CA ALA A 73 14.87 -4.95 -19.04
C ALA A 73 13.80 -5.76 -19.75
#